data_AF-A0A5Z9VMM4-F1
#
_entry.id   AF-A0A5Z9VMM4-F1
#
_cell.length_a   1.000
_cell.length_b   1.000
_cell.length_c   1.000
_cell.angle_alpha   90.00
_cell.angle_beta   90.00
_cell.angle_gamma   90.00
#
_symmetry.space_group_name_H-M   'P 1'
#
loop_
_entity.id
_entity.type
_entity.pdbx_description
1 polymer ?
#
loop_
_entity_poly.entity_id
_entity_poly.type
_entity_poly.pdbx_seq_one_letter_code
_entity_poly.pdbx_strand_id
1 'polypeptide(L)'
;MQAVFSSPSPAPVTPLMPLPDITQERFLRLPEVMHLCGLSRSTIYELIRKGEFPPQVSLGGKNVAWLHSEVTAWMAGRIAGRKR
;
A
#
# COMPACT_ATOMS: atom_id res chain seq x y z
N MET A 1 -15.56 -48.31 36.80
CA MET A 1 -14.10 -48.20 36.84
C MET A 1 -13.61 -48.07 35.39
N GLN A 2 -12.73 -47.11 35.11
CA GLN A 2 -11.90 -46.96 33.89
C GLN A 2 -12.67 -46.51 32.63
N ALA A 3 -12.20 -45.58 31.79
CA ALA A 3 -11.14 -44.60 31.89
C ALA A 3 -11.49 -43.46 30.92
N VAL A 4 -11.22 -42.25 31.37
CA VAL A 4 -11.19 -41.02 30.58
C VAL A 4 -10.31 -41.21 29.34
N PHE A 5 -10.83 -40.83 28.17
CA PHE A 5 -10.03 -40.20 27.13
C PHE A 5 -10.89 -39.11 26.50
N SER A 6 -10.87 -37.94 27.16
CA SER A 6 -10.98 -36.67 26.46
C SER A 6 -10.15 -36.79 25.19
N SER A 7 -10.77 -36.58 24.04
CA SER A 7 -10.02 -36.02 22.93
C SER A 7 -9.87 -34.53 23.26
N PRO A 8 -8.72 -34.02 23.74
CA PRO A 8 -8.40 -32.66 23.40
C PRO A 8 -8.13 -32.72 21.91
N SER A 9 -9.03 -32.21 21.07
CA SER A 9 -8.67 -31.89 19.70
C SER A 9 -7.49 -30.94 19.81
N PRO A 10 -6.24 -31.35 19.50
CA PRO A 10 -5.21 -30.38 19.26
C PRO A 10 -5.54 -29.92 17.85
N ALA A 11 -6.46 -28.94 17.73
CA ALA A 11 -6.58 -28.22 16.48
C ALA A 11 -5.13 -27.86 16.11
N PRO A 12 -4.59 -28.42 15.02
CA PRO A 12 -3.24 -28.12 14.62
C PRO A 12 -3.26 -26.61 14.46
N VAL A 13 -2.43 -25.96 15.26
CA VAL A 13 -2.03 -24.57 15.16
C VAL A 13 -1.91 -24.24 13.69
N THR A 14 -3.01 -23.81 13.10
CA THR A 14 -3.01 -23.30 11.75
C THR A 14 -2.06 -22.14 11.88
N PRO A 15 -0.94 -22.13 11.13
CA PRO A 15 0.03 -21.09 11.27
C PRO A 15 -0.74 -19.79 11.17
N LEU A 16 -0.80 -19.12 12.32
CA LEU A 16 -1.02 -17.70 12.47
C LEU A 16 -0.26 -17.06 11.30
N MET A 17 -0.85 -16.10 10.59
CA MET A 17 -0.30 -15.33 9.44
C MET A 17 -0.95 -15.68 8.08
N PRO A 18 -1.34 -14.68 7.28
CA PRO A 18 -0.35 -13.96 6.52
C PRO A 18 0.15 -12.81 7.36
N LEU A 19 1.47 -12.67 7.39
CA LEU A 19 2.14 -11.51 7.92
C LEU A 19 1.39 -10.33 7.29
N PRO A 20 1.01 -9.27 8.05
CA PRO A 20 0.58 -8.06 7.38
C PRO A 20 1.68 -7.77 6.38
N ASP A 21 1.31 -7.77 5.09
CA ASP A 21 2.25 -7.64 3.99
C ASP A 21 3.21 -6.56 4.45
N ILE A 22 4.49 -6.94 4.66
CA ILE A 22 5.52 -5.99 5.07
C ILE A 22 5.85 -5.16 3.84
N THR A 23 4.81 -4.72 3.10
CA THR A 23 4.79 -3.60 2.19
C THR A 23 5.39 -2.47 2.97
N GLN A 24 6.70 -2.36 2.83
CA GLN A 24 7.47 -1.28 3.40
C GLN A 24 6.75 0.00 2.95
N GLU A 25 6.05 0.66 3.87
CA GLU A 25 5.49 1.98 3.66
C GLU A 25 6.67 2.95 3.59
N ARG A 26 7.34 2.91 2.44
CA ARG A 26 8.44 3.79 2.10
C ARG A 26 7.84 5.06 1.56
N PHE A 27 8.48 6.15 1.95
CA PHE A 27 8.15 7.45 1.44
C PHE A 27 8.87 7.67 0.11
N LEU A 28 8.10 7.83 -0.95
CA LEU A 28 8.56 8.16 -2.28
C LEU A 28 8.77 9.66 -2.40
N ARG A 29 9.93 10.10 -2.88
CA ARG A 29 10.14 11.50 -3.23
C ARG A 29 9.57 11.78 -4.62
N LEU A 30 9.44 13.06 -4.97
CA LEU A 30 8.96 13.49 -6.28
C LEU A 30 9.64 12.76 -7.47
N PRO A 31 10.99 12.63 -7.56
CA PRO A 31 11.61 11.91 -8.68
C PRO A 31 11.20 10.43 -8.75
N GLU A 32 11.03 9.78 -7.60
CA GLU A 32 10.58 8.39 -7.49
C GLU A 32 9.15 8.23 -8.01
N VAL A 33 8.26 9.14 -7.60
CA VAL A 33 6.86 9.18 -8.05
C VAL A 33 6.77 9.42 -9.55
N MET A 34 7.58 10.35 -10.08
CA MET A 34 7.68 10.59 -11.52
C MET A 34 8.13 9.35 -12.28
N HIS A 35 9.11 8.61 -11.74
CA HIS A 35 9.61 7.38 -12.34
C HIS A 35 8.56 6.27 -12.32
N LEU A 36 7.89 6.06 -11.19
CA LEU A 36 6.87 5.02 -11.02
C LEU A 36 5.62 5.29 -11.85
N CYS A 37 5.11 6.52 -11.82
CA CYS A 37 3.89 6.87 -12.56
C CYS A 37 4.17 7.13 -14.05
N GLY A 38 5.43 7.35 -14.44
CA GLY A 38 5.79 7.79 -15.79
C GLY A 38 5.21 9.17 -16.15
N LEU A 39 4.93 10.01 -15.15
CA LEU A 39 4.29 11.32 -15.31
C LEU A 39 5.28 12.46 -15.07
N SER A 40 5.05 13.58 -15.75
CA SER A 40 5.80 14.80 -15.50
C SER A 40 5.39 15.43 -14.16
N ARG A 41 6.30 16.20 -13.55
CA ARG A 41 6.04 16.94 -12.30
C ARG A 41 4.77 17.80 -12.40
N SER A 42 4.58 18.49 -13.52
CA SER A 42 3.41 19.34 -13.76
C SER A 42 2.13 18.53 -13.73
N THR A 43 2.12 17.36 -14.41
CA THR A 43 0.98 16.46 -14.44
C THR A 43 0.62 15.93 -13.05
N ILE A 44 1.62 15.59 -12.23
CA ILE A 44 1.39 15.17 -10.85
C ILE A 44 0.68 16.30 -10.08
N TYR A 45 1.19 17.53 -10.13
CA TYR A 45 0.54 18.66 -9.46
C TYR A 45 -0.85 18.98 -10.00
N GLU A 46 -1.09 18.82 -11.30
CA GLU A 46 -2.44 18.94 -11.88
C GLU A 46 -3.39 17.87 -11.36
N LEU A 47 -2.96 16.62 -11.28
CA LEU A 47 -3.77 15.53 -10.75
C LEU A 47 -4.02 15.69 -9.25
N ILE A 48 -3.03 16.20 -8.49
CA ILE A 48 -3.22 16.59 -7.08
C ILE A 48 -4.28 17.69 -6.97
N ARG A 49 -4.23 18.73 -7.83
CA ARG A 49 -5.25 19.80 -7.87
C ARG A 49 -6.64 19.28 -8.26
N LYS A 50 -6.70 18.26 -9.11
CA LYS A 50 -7.95 17.58 -9.51
C LYS A 50 -8.46 16.61 -8.44
N GLY A 51 -7.66 16.31 -7.40
CA GLY A 51 -7.98 15.28 -6.41
C GLY A 51 -7.90 13.85 -6.96
N GLU A 52 -7.29 13.67 -8.14
CA GLU A 52 -7.09 12.35 -8.72
C GLU A 52 -5.84 11.66 -8.18
N PHE A 53 -4.84 12.39 -7.69
CA PHE A 53 -3.57 11.83 -7.22
C PHE A 53 -3.46 11.87 -5.69
N PRO A 54 -2.79 10.89 -5.04
CA PRO A 54 -2.64 10.88 -3.60
C PRO A 54 -1.94 12.14 -3.05
N PRO A 55 -2.36 12.61 -1.86
CA PRO A 55 -1.83 13.82 -1.26
C PRO A 55 -0.35 13.67 -0.92
N GLN A 56 0.40 14.78 -1.03
CA GLN A 56 1.78 14.81 -0.59
C GLN A 56 1.85 14.88 0.95
N VAL A 57 2.65 14.01 1.55
CA VAL A 57 2.95 13.98 2.98
C VAL A 57 4.24 14.75 3.24
N SER A 58 4.16 15.77 4.09
CA SER A 58 5.31 16.56 4.52
C SER A 58 6.07 15.80 5.62
N LEU A 59 7.29 15.35 5.33
CA LEU A 59 8.13 14.63 6.28
C LEU A 59 9.00 15.53 7.18
N GLY A 60 8.91 16.84 6.97
CA GLY A 60 9.65 17.84 7.74
C GLY A 60 10.36 18.87 6.86
N GLY A 61 10.20 20.15 7.20
CA GLY A 61 10.77 21.27 6.47
C GLY A 61 10.23 21.39 5.04
N LYS A 62 11.14 21.54 4.06
CA LYS A 62 10.82 21.63 2.62
C LYS A 62 10.67 20.26 1.94
N ASN A 63 10.75 19.17 2.68
CA ASN A 63 10.77 17.83 2.12
C ASN A 63 9.38 17.19 2.10
N VAL A 64 8.83 17.05 0.90
CA VAL A 64 7.57 16.33 0.64
C VAL A 64 7.85 14.91 0.16
N ALA A 65 6.94 14.01 0.45
CA ALA A 65 6.97 12.63 -0.03
C ALA A 65 5.56 12.08 -0.20
N TRP A 66 5.44 10.92 -0.82
CA TRP A 66 4.19 10.20 -1.02
C TRP A 66 4.32 8.80 -0.43
N LEU A 67 3.23 8.20 0.04
CA LEU A 67 3.28 6.81 0.46
C LEU A 67 3.34 5.91 -0.77
N HIS A 68 4.28 4.97 -0.77
CA HIS A 68 4.37 3.96 -1.82
C HIS A 68 3.06 3.18 -1.99
N SER A 69 2.39 2.84 -0.88
CA SER A 69 1.09 2.16 -0.90
C SER A 69 0.02 2.98 -1.62
N GLU A 70 -0.08 4.28 -1.33
CA GLU A 70 -1.06 5.16 -1.98
C GLU A 70 -0.81 5.33 -3.48
N VAL A 71 0.45 5.54 -3.88
CA VAL A 71 0.82 5.66 -5.30
C VAL A 71 0.52 4.35 -6.04
N THR A 72 0.81 3.20 -5.42
CA THR A 72 0.51 1.88 -6.00
C THR A 72 -1.00 1.64 -6.13
N ALA A 73 -1.77 1.96 -5.09
CA ALA A 73 -3.22 1.86 -5.12
C ALA A 73 -3.83 2.77 -6.19
N TRP A 74 -3.30 3.99 -6.35
CA TRP A 74 -3.70 4.91 -7.41
C TRP A 74 -3.43 4.33 -8.81
N MET A 75 -2.23 3.80 -9.04
CA MET A 75 -1.89 3.15 -10.31
C MET A 75 -2.83 1.97 -10.60
N ALA A 76 -3.09 1.12 -9.60
CA ALA A 76 -4.03 0.02 -9.73
C ALA A 76 -5.45 0.51 -10.08
N GLY A 77 -5.91 1.60 -9.47
CA GLY A 77 -7.16 2.27 -9.80
C GLY A 77 -7.20 2.78 -11.25
N ARG A 78 -6.12 3.39 -11.74
CA ARG A 78 -6.00 3.81 -13.14
C ARG A 78 -6.00 2.64 -14.12
N ILE A 79 -5.35 1.53 -13.78
CA ILE A 79 -5.34 0.31 -14.59
C ILE A 79 -6.74 -0.33 -14.62
N ALA A 80 -7.42 -0.40 -13.48
CA ALA A 80 -8.78 -0.93 -13.38
C ALA A 80 -9.81 -0.04 -14.10
N GLY A 81 -9.64 1.28 -14.01
CA GLY A 81 -10.44 2.27 -14.73
C GLY A 81 -10.17 2.29 -16.24
N ARG A 82 -9.00 1.82 -16.69
CA ARG A 82 -8.69 1.52 -18.09
C ARG A 82 -9.35 0.20 -18.52
N LYS A 83 -10.66 0.07 -18.27
CA LYS A 83 -11.49 -0.91 -18.96
C LYS A 83 -11.51 -0.55 -20.45
N ARG A 84 -11.08 -1.49 -21.28
CA ARG A 84 -11.15 -1.44 -22.75
C ARG A 84 -12.59 -1.32 -23.23
#